data_AF-A0A955GR75-F1
#
_entry.id   AF-A0A955GR75-F1
#
_cell.length_a   1.000
_cell.length_b   1.000
_cell.length_c   1.000
_cell.angle_alpha   90.00
_cell.angle_beta   90.00
_cell.angle_gamma   90.00
#
_symmetry.space_group_name_H-M   'P 1'
#
loop_
_entity.id
_entity.type
_entity.pdbx_description
1 polymer ?
#
loop_
_entity_poly.entity_id
_entity_poly.type
_entity_poly.pdbx_seq_one_letter_code
_entity_poly.pdbx_strand_id
1 'polypeptide(L)'
;MKNFLTRVVSGFVTLALISMYAPVAFAAAATDLSDNMDRQKISEAATHVIGFTLPTALAASGTIDVTFPGSFTGTAATSSTDWSAPSSNVVRYTDSGSGQSAGTAYSVTVTGMVNPSSAANYSISISGSNGDTGSITVPILDDDQILVTATVDQALTFDVRDSDDDDNAVGFGSLSSGSITYANTGGTGSGSEVANGSSQFLASTNATGGYTVNVEGETLTSGSDTITAMTSAAAPTAGQEEFGLSVDVVSGTGTVSTNYAGTNYYLNPGVADTVVTQTGPVSTETYGVNYVANIDGSTEAGTYTTTLTYTMTANF
;
A
#
# COMPACT_ATOMS: atom_id res chain seq x y z
N MET A 1 60.35 -9.19 -85.06
CA MET A 1 60.56 -9.11 -83.60
C MET A 1 60.13 -7.78 -82.98
N LYS A 2 60.22 -6.61 -83.66
CA LYS A 2 59.75 -5.32 -83.10
C LYS A 2 58.26 -5.27 -82.72
N ASN A 3 57.37 -5.90 -83.49
CA ASN A 3 55.92 -5.86 -83.22
C ASN A 3 55.44 -6.75 -82.04
N PHE A 4 56.26 -7.71 -81.61
CA PHE A 4 55.96 -8.55 -80.45
C PHE A 4 56.30 -7.82 -79.15
N LEU A 5 57.42 -7.08 -79.14
CA LEU A 5 57.89 -6.35 -77.97
C LEU A 5 56.97 -5.16 -77.62
N THR A 6 56.44 -4.43 -78.61
CA THR A 6 55.53 -3.30 -78.38
C THR A 6 54.17 -3.73 -77.80
N ARG A 7 53.68 -4.93 -78.14
CA ARG A 7 52.42 -5.48 -77.62
C ARG A 7 52.53 -5.95 -76.17
N VAL A 8 53.69 -6.49 -75.79
CA VAL A 8 53.94 -6.94 -74.40
C VAL A 8 54.10 -5.75 -73.46
N VAL A 9 54.79 -4.69 -73.87
CA VAL A 9 54.99 -3.49 -73.03
C VAL A 9 53.67 -2.72 -72.81
N SER A 10 52.80 -2.61 -73.83
CA SER A 10 51.50 -1.93 -73.67
C SER A 10 50.51 -2.70 -72.78
N GLY A 11 50.59 -4.03 -72.77
CA GLY A 11 49.83 -4.90 -71.86
C GLY A 11 50.28 -4.78 -70.40
N PHE A 12 51.58 -4.62 -70.14
CA PHE A 12 52.08 -4.40 -68.77
C PHE A 12 51.72 -3.02 -68.21
N VAL A 13 51.64 -1.97 -69.04
CA VAL A 13 51.25 -0.63 -68.59
C VAL A 13 49.74 -0.54 -68.29
N THR A 14 48.89 -1.27 -69.03
CA THR A 14 47.45 -1.36 -68.74
C THR A 14 47.13 -2.28 -67.56
N LEU A 15 47.90 -3.35 -67.34
CA LEU A 15 47.75 -4.22 -66.17
C LEU A 15 48.25 -3.55 -64.87
N ALA A 16 49.28 -2.71 -64.95
CA ALA A 16 49.77 -1.94 -63.80
C ALA A 16 48.80 -0.82 -63.34
N LEU A 17 48.00 -0.26 -64.26
CA LEU A 17 47.03 0.80 -63.95
C LEU A 17 45.71 0.28 -63.34
N ILE A 18 45.42 -1.02 -63.43
CA ILE A 18 44.24 -1.66 -62.81
C ILE A 18 44.54 -2.15 -61.37
N SER A 19 45.80 -2.20 -60.96
CA SER A 19 46.23 -2.82 -59.70
C SER A 19 46.23 -1.90 -58.45
N MET A 20 45.71 -0.69 -58.52
CA MET A 20 45.79 0.27 -57.39
C MET A 20 44.48 1.01 -57.06
N TYR A 21 43.32 0.48 -57.47
CA TYR A 21 42.04 0.89 -56.86
C TYR A 21 41.69 -0.06 -55.71
N ALA A 22 42.47 0.00 -54.63
CA ALA A 22 41.98 -0.49 -53.35
C ALA A 22 40.91 0.54 -52.90
N PRO A 23 39.63 0.17 -52.77
CA PRO A 23 38.66 1.08 -52.17
C PRO A 23 39.18 1.42 -50.77
N VAL A 24 39.44 2.70 -50.54
CA VAL A 24 39.72 3.20 -49.20
C VAL A 24 38.41 3.06 -48.45
N ALA A 25 38.30 2.07 -47.56
CA ALA A 25 37.13 1.93 -46.71
C ALA A 25 37.09 3.15 -45.78
N PHE A 26 36.09 4.01 -45.96
CA PHE A 26 35.83 5.09 -45.03
C PHE A 26 35.11 4.51 -43.82
N ALA A 27 35.57 4.88 -42.62
CA ALA A 27 34.82 4.73 -41.39
C ALA A 27 33.42 5.33 -41.54
N ALA A 28 32.37 4.56 -41.25
CA ALA A 28 31.00 5.04 -41.29
C ALA A 28 30.42 5.19 -39.88
N ALA A 29 29.36 5.98 -39.75
CA ALA A 29 28.72 6.22 -38.46
C ALA A 29 27.74 5.09 -38.12
N ALA A 30 27.80 4.56 -36.91
CA ALA A 30 26.80 3.65 -36.38
C ALA A 30 25.42 4.33 -36.32
N THR A 31 24.36 3.56 -36.59
CA THR A 31 22.96 4.02 -36.56
C THR A 31 22.19 3.34 -35.43
N ASP A 32 20.93 3.75 -35.22
CA ASP A 32 20.01 3.15 -34.23
C ASP A 32 20.57 3.12 -32.80
N LEU A 33 21.40 4.13 -32.49
CA LEU A 33 22.07 4.33 -31.21
C LEU A 33 21.02 4.53 -30.11
N SER A 34 21.04 3.66 -29.11
CA SER A 34 20.13 3.70 -27.97
C SER A 34 20.82 3.20 -26.70
N ASP A 35 20.42 3.75 -25.57
CA ASP A 35 20.73 3.24 -24.24
C ASP A 35 19.47 3.34 -23.38
N ASN A 36 19.11 2.22 -22.75
CA ASN A 36 18.04 2.15 -21.76
C ASN A 36 18.66 1.86 -20.39
N MET A 37 18.57 2.84 -19.49
CA MET A 37 19.14 2.80 -18.15
C MET A 37 18.05 2.53 -17.11
N ASP A 38 18.31 1.67 -16.13
CA ASP A 38 17.43 1.48 -14.99
C ASP A 38 17.51 2.64 -13.97
N ARG A 39 18.66 3.31 -13.90
CA ARG A 39 18.95 4.45 -13.03
C ARG A 39 19.74 5.53 -13.77
N GLN A 40 19.32 6.78 -13.64
CA GLN A 40 20.03 7.96 -14.15
C GLN A 40 20.61 8.84 -13.04
N LYS A 41 20.33 8.51 -11.78
CA LYS A 41 20.84 9.25 -10.62
C LYS A 41 22.37 9.22 -10.53
N ILE A 42 22.98 10.35 -10.17
CA ILE A 42 24.40 10.47 -9.88
C ILE A 42 24.86 9.43 -8.85
N SER A 43 26.08 8.91 -9.03
CA SER A 43 26.73 7.99 -8.07
C SER A 43 25.93 6.73 -7.71
N GLU A 44 24.95 6.35 -8.53
CA GLU A 44 24.21 5.10 -8.38
C GLU A 44 24.65 4.09 -9.43
N ALA A 45 24.66 2.81 -9.04
CA ALA A 45 24.86 1.74 -9.99
C ALA A 45 23.70 1.72 -11.00
N ALA A 46 24.04 1.60 -12.28
CA ALA A 46 23.07 1.54 -13.36
C ALA A 46 23.36 0.35 -14.27
N THR A 47 22.29 -0.34 -14.67
CA THR A 47 22.29 -1.29 -15.77
C THR A 47 21.97 -0.54 -17.05
N HIS A 48 22.82 -0.70 -18.06
CA HIS A 48 22.64 -0.13 -19.37
C HIS A 48 22.28 -1.23 -20.37
N VAL A 49 21.26 -1.00 -21.19
CA VAL A 49 20.97 -1.83 -22.38
C VAL A 49 21.25 -1.00 -23.61
N ILE A 50 22.43 -1.21 -24.17
CA ILE A 50 22.96 -0.43 -25.29
C ILE A 50 22.65 -1.16 -26.60
N GLY A 51 22.07 -0.44 -27.55
CA GLY A 51 21.74 -0.94 -28.89
C GLY A 51 22.31 -0.03 -29.98
N PHE A 52 22.80 -0.63 -31.07
CA PHE A 52 23.32 0.09 -32.24
C PHE A 52 23.44 -0.82 -33.47
N THR A 53 23.57 -0.22 -34.66
CA THR A 53 23.79 -0.93 -35.93
C THR A 53 25.06 -0.41 -36.60
N LEU A 54 25.96 -1.33 -37.03
CA LEU A 54 27.12 -0.93 -37.83
C LEU A 54 26.80 -0.98 -39.33
N PRO A 55 27.03 0.10 -40.09
CA PRO A 55 26.72 0.16 -41.52
C PRO A 55 27.70 -0.65 -42.38
N THR A 56 28.92 -0.89 -41.91
CA THR A 56 29.93 -1.67 -42.64
C THR A 56 30.02 -3.08 -42.06
N ALA A 57 30.25 -4.07 -42.91
CA ALA A 57 30.47 -5.45 -42.47
C ALA A 57 31.64 -5.56 -41.50
N LEU A 58 31.54 -6.46 -40.52
CA LEU A 58 32.61 -6.80 -39.59
C LEU A 58 33.31 -8.07 -40.09
N ALA A 59 34.64 -8.04 -40.20
CA ALA A 59 35.40 -9.23 -40.59
C ALA A 59 35.31 -10.33 -39.52
N ALA A 60 35.62 -11.57 -39.89
CA ALA A 60 35.76 -12.67 -38.95
C ALA A 60 36.76 -12.30 -37.83
N SER A 61 36.38 -12.56 -36.57
CA SER A 61 37.14 -12.14 -35.38
C SER A 61 37.31 -10.62 -35.22
N GLY A 62 36.52 -9.82 -35.95
CA GLY A 62 36.42 -8.38 -35.71
C GLY A 62 35.81 -8.09 -34.34
N THR A 63 36.08 -6.90 -33.82
CA THR A 63 35.67 -6.50 -32.47
C THR A 63 34.91 -5.19 -32.49
N ILE A 64 34.06 -4.99 -31.50
CA ILE A 64 33.36 -3.73 -31.27
C ILE A 64 33.46 -3.39 -29.79
N ASP A 65 33.97 -2.21 -29.48
CA ASP A 65 34.05 -1.71 -28.11
C ASP A 65 32.94 -0.71 -27.85
N VAL A 66 32.24 -0.91 -26.74
CA VAL A 66 31.39 0.09 -26.09
C VAL A 66 32.17 0.59 -24.88
N THR A 67 32.56 1.86 -24.91
CA THR A 67 33.44 2.47 -23.91
C THR A 67 32.69 3.54 -23.14
N PHE A 68 32.61 3.36 -21.83
CA PHE A 68 32.11 4.36 -20.89
C PHE A 68 33.22 5.39 -20.61
N PRO A 69 32.89 6.68 -20.50
CA PRO A 69 33.88 7.69 -20.15
C PRO A 69 34.34 7.48 -18.70
N GLY A 70 35.58 7.87 -18.39
CA GLY A 70 36.20 7.61 -17.07
C GLY A 70 35.52 8.29 -15.87
N SER A 71 34.49 9.10 -16.10
CA SER A 71 33.60 9.62 -15.06
C SER A 71 32.62 8.58 -14.53
N PHE A 72 32.27 7.56 -15.33
CA PHE A 72 31.59 6.38 -14.82
C PHE A 72 32.59 5.55 -14.03
N THR A 73 32.20 5.13 -12.84
CA THR A 73 33.03 4.32 -11.95
C THR A 73 32.48 2.90 -11.86
N GLY A 74 33.04 2.07 -10.98
CA GLY A 74 32.71 0.65 -10.91
C GLY A 74 33.51 -0.19 -11.91
N THR A 75 33.01 -1.39 -12.19
CA THR A 75 33.63 -2.35 -13.11
C THR A 75 32.56 -2.89 -14.04
N ALA A 76 32.69 -2.56 -15.33
CA ALA A 76 31.83 -3.08 -16.37
C ALA A 76 31.80 -4.60 -16.32
N ALA A 77 30.59 -5.15 -16.34
CA ALA A 77 30.33 -6.57 -16.54
C ALA A 77 29.24 -6.70 -17.62
N THR A 78 29.14 -7.89 -18.21
CA THR A 78 28.11 -8.17 -19.20
C THR A 78 27.62 -9.61 -19.10
N SER A 79 26.33 -9.79 -19.39
CA SER A 79 25.68 -11.10 -19.51
C SER A 79 25.32 -11.45 -20.97
N SER A 80 25.68 -10.59 -21.93
CA SER A 80 25.35 -10.77 -23.33
C SER A 80 26.29 -11.77 -24.01
N THR A 81 25.75 -12.64 -24.84
CA THR A 81 26.52 -13.63 -25.63
C THR A 81 27.52 -12.93 -26.55
N ASP A 82 28.73 -13.49 -26.70
CA ASP A 82 29.84 -12.94 -27.50
C ASP A 82 30.40 -11.59 -27.04
N TRP A 83 29.95 -11.11 -25.86
CA TRP A 83 30.50 -9.95 -25.19
C TRP A 83 31.41 -10.35 -24.02
N SER A 84 32.42 -9.52 -23.77
CA SER A 84 33.34 -9.63 -22.64
C SER A 84 33.65 -8.25 -22.07
N ALA A 85 34.17 -8.15 -20.85
CA ALA A 85 34.62 -6.88 -20.25
C ALA A 85 36.17 -6.87 -20.16
N PRO A 86 36.88 -6.42 -21.21
CA PRO A 86 38.35 -6.44 -21.21
C PRO A 86 38.99 -5.40 -20.27
N SER A 87 38.24 -4.37 -19.85
CA SER A 87 38.67 -3.37 -18.87
C SER A 87 37.48 -2.90 -18.03
N SER A 88 37.74 -2.07 -17.00
CA SER A 88 36.71 -1.61 -16.07
C SER A 88 35.63 -0.73 -16.71
N ASN A 89 35.89 -0.13 -17.87
CA ASN A 89 34.98 0.81 -18.54
C ASN A 89 34.68 0.42 -20.00
N VAL A 90 35.05 -0.79 -20.43
CA VAL A 90 34.84 -1.26 -21.79
C VAL A 90 34.14 -2.60 -21.74
N VAL A 91 33.10 -2.75 -22.55
CA VAL A 91 32.58 -4.06 -22.98
C VAL A 91 32.84 -4.24 -24.46
N ARG A 92 33.29 -5.43 -24.84
CA ARG A 92 33.75 -5.78 -26.18
C ARG A 92 32.97 -6.95 -26.74
N TYR A 93 32.36 -6.74 -27.90
CA TYR A 93 31.91 -7.81 -28.77
C TYR A 93 33.10 -8.39 -29.53
N THR A 94 33.14 -9.71 -29.71
CA THR A 94 34.08 -10.39 -30.62
C THR A 94 33.32 -11.35 -31.52
N ASP A 95 33.42 -11.15 -32.83
CA ASP A 95 32.80 -12.06 -33.80
C ASP A 95 33.39 -13.48 -33.68
N SER A 96 32.52 -14.49 -33.64
CA SER A 96 32.89 -15.90 -33.43
C SER A 96 33.50 -16.57 -34.67
N GLY A 97 33.79 -15.83 -35.74
CA GLY A 97 34.62 -16.24 -36.87
C GLY A 97 33.89 -16.37 -38.21
N SER A 98 32.60 -16.06 -38.28
CA SER A 98 31.85 -16.02 -39.55
C SER A 98 31.92 -14.67 -40.26
N GLY A 99 32.35 -13.61 -39.55
CA GLY A 99 32.10 -12.24 -39.94
C GLY A 99 30.62 -11.88 -39.77
N GLN A 100 30.35 -10.57 -39.70
CA GLN A 100 29.00 -10.02 -39.62
C GLN A 100 28.71 -9.17 -40.85
N SER A 101 27.51 -9.31 -41.39
CA SER A 101 27.04 -8.50 -42.51
C SER A 101 26.94 -7.02 -42.15
N ALA A 102 27.04 -6.16 -43.16
CA ALA A 102 26.67 -4.76 -43.02
C ALA A 102 25.20 -4.65 -42.56
N GLY A 103 24.91 -3.73 -41.63
CA GLY A 103 23.58 -3.52 -41.09
C GLY A 103 23.17 -4.51 -39.98
N THR A 104 24.08 -5.35 -39.48
CA THR A 104 23.82 -6.16 -38.29
C THR A 104 23.60 -5.25 -37.07
N ALA A 105 22.49 -5.46 -36.37
CA ALA A 105 22.19 -4.81 -35.11
C ALA A 105 22.87 -5.55 -33.95
N TYR A 106 23.44 -4.80 -33.02
CA TYR A 106 24.10 -5.27 -31.83
C TYR A 106 23.39 -4.76 -30.59
N SER A 107 23.38 -5.58 -29.54
CA SER A 107 22.88 -5.17 -28.22
C SER A 107 23.74 -5.78 -27.13
N VAL A 108 24.04 -4.98 -26.10
CA VAL A 108 24.76 -5.40 -24.92
C VAL A 108 24.05 -4.92 -23.65
N THR A 109 23.92 -5.81 -22.68
CA THR A 109 23.56 -5.46 -21.31
C THR A 109 24.85 -5.28 -20.52
N VAL A 110 25.06 -4.07 -20.01
CA VAL A 110 26.21 -3.71 -19.18
C VAL A 110 25.73 -3.48 -17.76
N THR A 111 26.36 -4.16 -16.81
CA THR A 111 26.09 -4.04 -15.37
C THR A 111 27.37 -3.62 -14.65
N GLY A 112 27.25 -3.28 -13.36
CA GLY A 112 28.40 -2.97 -12.50
C GLY A 112 29.03 -1.58 -12.73
N MET A 113 28.51 -0.81 -13.68
CA MET A 113 28.84 0.59 -13.86
C MET A 113 28.09 1.46 -12.86
N VAL A 114 28.76 2.49 -12.37
CA VAL A 114 28.20 3.51 -11.47
C VAL A 114 28.21 4.84 -12.19
N ASN A 115 27.05 5.51 -12.19
CA ASN A 115 26.85 6.80 -12.81
C ASN A 115 27.83 7.85 -12.24
N PRO A 116 28.28 8.81 -13.06
CA PRO A 116 29.09 9.94 -12.63
C PRO A 116 28.53 10.67 -11.40
N SER A 117 29.40 11.33 -10.64
CA SER A 117 29.03 12.09 -9.44
C SER A 117 28.46 13.49 -9.70
N SER A 118 28.33 13.89 -10.97
CA SER A 118 27.75 15.18 -11.36
C SER A 118 26.68 14.99 -12.43
N ALA A 119 25.56 15.69 -12.26
CA ALA A 119 24.50 15.74 -13.26
C ALA A 119 24.98 16.48 -14.52
N ALA A 120 24.96 15.78 -15.65
CA ALA A 120 25.36 16.28 -16.96
C ALA A 120 24.98 15.26 -18.05
N ASN A 121 25.20 15.64 -19.30
CA ASN A 121 25.18 14.70 -20.42
C ASN A 121 26.57 14.09 -20.59
N TYR A 122 26.64 12.76 -20.62
CA TYR A 122 27.87 12.01 -20.86
C TYR A 122 27.78 11.25 -22.18
N SER A 123 28.95 10.94 -22.75
CA SER A 123 29.07 10.29 -24.05
C SER A 123 29.68 8.90 -23.89
N ILE A 124 28.91 7.87 -24.21
CA ILE A 124 29.39 6.48 -24.34
C ILE A 124 29.77 6.28 -25.80
N SER A 125 31.00 5.86 -26.08
CA SER A 125 31.50 5.72 -27.45
C SER A 125 31.46 4.28 -27.93
N ILE A 126 31.13 4.10 -29.21
CA ILE A 126 31.20 2.83 -29.93
C ILE A 126 32.34 2.91 -30.95
N SER A 127 33.20 1.90 -30.98
CA SER A 127 34.26 1.79 -31.99
C SER A 127 34.40 0.35 -32.49
N GLY A 128 34.17 0.15 -33.79
CA GLY A 128 34.36 -1.13 -34.47
C GLY A 128 35.76 -1.26 -35.08
N SER A 129 36.29 -2.48 -35.15
CA SER A 129 37.57 -2.77 -35.82
C SER A 129 37.53 -2.56 -37.33
N ASN A 130 36.34 -2.42 -37.92
CA ASN A 130 36.11 -2.02 -39.30
C ASN A 130 36.26 -0.50 -39.53
N GLY A 131 36.51 0.27 -38.46
CA GLY A 131 36.63 1.73 -38.49
C GLY A 131 35.33 2.47 -38.17
N ASP A 132 34.18 1.78 -38.13
CA ASP A 132 32.91 2.44 -37.82
C ASP A 132 32.90 2.98 -36.38
N THR A 133 32.24 4.12 -36.17
CA THR A 133 32.17 4.79 -34.86
C THR A 133 30.77 5.28 -34.53
N GLY A 134 30.45 5.39 -33.24
CA GLY A 134 29.18 5.91 -32.75
C GLY A 134 29.32 6.56 -31.39
N SER A 135 28.32 7.34 -30.98
CA SER A 135 28.28 7.98 -29.68
C SER A 135 26.85 8.07 -29.16
N ILE A 136 26.60 7.54 -27.97
CA ILE A 136 25.32 7.65 -27.27
C ILE A 136 25.46 8.71 -26.19
N THR A 137 24.56 9.69 -26.20
CA THR A 137 24.47 10.69 -25.13
C THR A 137 23.51 10.18 -24.06
N VAL A 138 24.00 10.08 -22.82
CA VAL A 138 23.22 9.65 -21.65
C VAL A 138 23.09 10.80 -20.66
N PRO A 139 21.87 11.21 -20.28
CA PRO A 139 21.66 12.20 -19.24
C PRO A 139 21.80 11.54 -17.86
N ILE A 140 22.62 12.14 -17.01
CA ILE A 140 22.73 11.80 -15.59
C ILE A 140 22.12 12.94 -14.78
N LEU A 141 21.26 12.59 -13.84
CA LEU A 141 20.41 13.50 -13.08
C LEU A 141 20.80 13.48 -11.59
N ASP A 142 20.52 14.54 -10.86
CA ASP A 142 20.71 14.54 -9.40
C ASP A 142 19.77 13.54 -8.71
N ASP A 143 18.54 13.42 -9.22
CA ASP A 143 17.53 12.45 -8.80
C ASP A 143 16.69 12.00 -10.01
N ASP A 144 16.30 10.72 -10.01
CA ASP A 144 15.53 10.07 -11.06
C ASP A 144 14.20 9.47 -10.57
N GLN A 145 13.82 9.77 -9.32
CA GLN A 145 12.62 9.23 -8.67
C GLN A 145 11.79 10.32 -8.00
N ILE A 146 10.46 10.12 -8.01
CA ILE A 146 9.50 10.96 -7.30
C ILE A 146 8.99 10.20 -6.06
N LEU A 147 9.24 10.74 -4.88
CA LEU A 147 8.67 10.24 -3.63
C LEU A 147 7.27 10.82 -3.44
N VAL A 148 6.26 9.95 -3.30
CA VAL A 148 4.87 10.33 -3.03
C VAL A 148 4.47 9.79 -1.65
N THR A 149 3.96 10.65 -0.77
CA THR A 149 3.61 10.29 0.62
C THR A 149 2.24 10.86 1.02
N ALA A 150 1.60 10.24 2.02
CA ALA A 150 0.36 10.69 2.64
C ALA A 150 0.32 10.31 4.13
N THR A 151 -0.48 11.04 4.90
CA THR A 151 -0.74 10.77 6.33
C THR A 151 -2.25 10.65 6.54
N VAL A 152 -2.67 9.73 7.40
CA VAL A 152 -4.07 9.53 7.81
C VAL A 152 -4.13 9.76 9.32
N ASP A 153 -4.95 10.72 9.74
CA ASP A 153 -5.13 11.05 11.16
C ASP A 153 -6.04 10.03 11.86
N GLN A 154 -5.86 9.87 13.17
CA GLN A 154 -6.71 9.05 14.03
C GLN A 154 -8.12 9.65 14.13
N ALA A 155 -9.15 8.82 14.03
CA ALA A 155 -10.55 9.22 14.07
C ALA A 155 -11.36 8.28 14.99
N LEU A 156 -12.19 8.89 15.84
CA LEU A 156 -13.12 8.25 16.76
C LEU A 156 -14.39 9.07 16.82
N THR A 157 -15.55 8.46 16.57
CA THR A 157 -16.86 9.10 16.76
C THR A 157 -17.71 8.23 17.66
N PHE A 158 -18.29 8.84 18.69
CA PHE A 158 -19.16 8.20 19.65
C PHE A 158 -20.35 9.10 19.99
N ASP A 159 -21.55 8.53 19.99
CA ASP A 159 -22.80 9.24 20.29
C ASP A 159 -23.73 8.33 21.10
N VAL A 160 -24.46 8.90 22.06
CA VAL A 160 -25.39 8.20 22.95
C VAL A 160 -26.70 8.98 22.96
N ARG A 161 -27.78 8.30 22.61
CA ARG A 161 -29.10 8.90 22.41
C ARG A 161 -30.23 7.91 22.72
N ASP A 162 -31.47 8.36 22.74
CA ASP A 162 -32.65 7.51 22.72
C ASP A 162 -32.85 6.92 21.29
N SER A 163 -33.77 5.99 21.11
CA SER A 163 -33.94 5.34 19.80
C SER A 163 -34.68 6.19 18.74
N ASP A 164 -35.35 7.26 19.15
CA ASP A 164 -36.31 8.02 18.33
C ASP A 164 -35.86 9.47 18.04
N ASP A 165 -34.92 10.04 18.81
CA ASP A 165 -34.36 11.39 18.68
C ASP A 165 -32.92 11.49 19.26
N ASP A 166 -32.33 12.69 19.28
CA ASP A 166 -31.01 12.99 19.89
C ASP A 166 -31.10 13.30 21.40
N ASP A 167 -32.22 12.98 22.06
CA ASP A 167 -32.34 13.03 23.53
C ASP A 167 -31.60 11.84 24.16
N ASN A 168 -31.32 11.86 25.47
CA ASN A 168 -30.63 10.79 26.19
C ASN A 168 -31.42 10.28 27.40
N ALA A 169 -32.75 10.39 27.33
CA ALA A 169 -33.68 10.00 28.39
C ALA A 169 -34.63 8.89 27.93
N VAL A 170 -34.80 7.88 28.79
CA VAL A 170 -35.81 6.83 28.66
C VAL A 170 -36.45 6.59 30.02
N GLY A 171 -37.64 5.98 30.07
CA GLY A 171 -38.30 5.76 31.35
C GLY A 171 -39.29 4.61 31.37
N PHE A 172 -39.58 4.15 32.59
CA PHE A 172 -40.42 2.99 32.89
C PHE A 172 -41.88 3.35 33.18
N GLY A 173 -42.23 4.64 33.24
CA GLY A 173 -43.53 5.06 33.77
C GLY A 173 -43.73 4.58 35.22
N SER A 174 -44.95 4.13 35.53
CA SER A 174 -45.26 3.54 36.85
C SER A 174 -44.97 2.04 36.86
N LEU A 175 -44.10 1.60 37.76
CA LEU A 175 -43.78 0.19 37.95
C LEU A 175 -44.92 -0.56 38.67
N SER A 176 -45.03 -1.86 38.40
CA SER A 176 -45.97 -2.75 39.09
C SER A 176 -45.31 -4.09 39.37
N SER A 177 -45.68 -4.72 40.48
CA SER A 177 -45.17 -6.06 40.83
C SER A 177 -45.78 -7.19 39.99
N GLY A 178 -46.81 -6.91 39.19
CA GLY A 178 -47.54 -7.91 38.40
C GLY A 178 -47.01 -8.13 36.99
N SER A 179 -46.03 -7.36 36.52
CA SER A 179 -45.55 -7.43 35.13
C SER A 179 -44.11 -6.95 35.01
N ILE A 180 -43.42 -7.46 34.00
CA ILE A 180 -42.09 -6.96 33.63
C ILE A 180 -42.26 -5.61 32.94
N THR A 181 -41.45 -4.62 33.31
CA THR A 181 -41.50 -3.28 32.70
C THR A 181 -40.17 -2.93 32.04
N TYR A 182 -40.21 -2.67 30.74
CA TYR A 182 -39.09 -2.17 29.95
C TYR A 182 -39.19 -0.66 29.80
N ALA A 183 -38.05 0.02 29.73
CA ALA A 183 -38.03 1.46 29.44
C ALA A 183 -38.46 1.72 28.00
N ASN A 184 -39.02 2.90 27.74
CA ASN A 184 -39.26 3.42 26.39
C ASN A 184 -38.92 4.91 26.28
N THR A 185 -38.81 5.40 25.05
CA THR A 185 -38.50 6.79 24.70
C THR A 185 -39.53 7.78 25.24
N GLY A 186 -40.81 7.38 25.25
CA GLY A 186 -41.90 8.19 25.81
C GLY A 186 -41.94 8.28 27.35
N GLY A 187 -41.06 7.57 28.07
CA GLY A 187 -41.02 7.55 29.54
C GLY A 187 -42.24 6.90 30.22
N THR A 188 -43.02 6.12 29.47
CA THR A 188 -44.29 5.52 29.94
C THR A 188 -44.17 4.05 30.30
N GLY A 189 -43.04 3.41 29.97
CA GLY A 189 -42.82 1.98 30.14
C GLY A 189 -43.50 1.12 29.08
N SER A 190 -43.00 -0.10 28.91
CA SER A 190 -43.50 -1.10 27.97
C SER A 190 -43.54 -2.48 28.61
N GLY A 191 -44.55 -3.29 28.26
CA GLY A 191 -44.64 -4.71 28.67
C GLY A 191 -43.79 -5.66 27.82
N SER A 192 -43.03 -5.12 26.86
CA SER A 192 -42.12 -5.87 25.98
C SER A 192 -40.92 -5.00 25.63
N GLU A 193 -39.80 -5.63 25.29
CA GLU A 193 -38.60 -4.91 24.83
C GLU A 193 -38.92 -3.96 23.67
N VAL A 194 -38.20 -2.84 23.62
CA VAL A 194 -38.30 -1.90 22.51
C VAL A 194 -37.44 -2.43 21.38
N ALA A 195 -38.01 -2.49 20.18
CA ALA A 195 -37.27 -2.91 19.00
C ALA A 195 -36.08 -1.97 18.75
N ASN A 196 -34.88 -2.54 18.60
CA ASN A 196 -33.60 -1.81 18.50
C ASN A 196 -33.20 -1.02 19.76
N GLY A 197 -33.73 -1.39 20.92
CA GLY A 197 -33.46 -0.75 22.20
C GLY A 197 -34.25 0.54 22.40
N SER A 198 -34.48 0.89 23.66
CA SER A 198 -35.06 2.19 24.04
C SER A 198 -34.05 3.33 23.96
N SER A 199 -32.76 3.02 24.07
CA SER A 199 -31.66 3.94 23.78
C SER A 199 -30.65 3.29 22.84
N GLN A 200 -29.76 4.08 22.27
CA GLN A 200 -28.72 3.63 21.36
C GLN A 200 -27.37 4.29 21.67
N PHE A 201 -26.31 3.61 21.27
CA PHE A 201 -25.02 4.27 21.06
C PHE A 201 -24.46 3.94 19.68
N LEU A 202 -23.83 4.93 19.07
CA LEU A 202 -23.25 4.86 17.74
C LEU A 202 -21.73 4.96 17.85
N ALA A 203 -21.01 4.08 17.15
CA ALA A 203 -19.57 3.93 17.31
C ALA A 203 -18.87 3.78 15.95
N SER A 204 -17.77 4.51 15.74
CA SER A 204 -16.88 4.32 14.58
C SER A 204 -15.44 4.69 14.89
N THR A 205 -14.49 4.04 14.22
CA THR A 205 -13.06 4.30 14.39
C THR A 205 -12.25 3.85 13.18
N ASN A 206 -11.13 4.50 12.91
CA ASN A 206 -10.12 4.00 11.96
C ASN A 206 -8.95 3.27 12.66
N ALA A 207 -9.07 2.97 13.94
CA ALA A 207 -8.08 2.22 14.70
C ALA A 207 -7.97 0.76 14.24
N THR A 208 -6.73 0.27 14.06
CA THR A 208 -6.48 -1.11 13.61
C THR A 208 -7.00 -2.16 14.61
N GLY A 209 -6.96 -1.85 15.90
CA GLY A 209 -7.52 -2.70 16.96
C GLY A 209 -9.03 -2.50 17.21
N GLY A 210 -9.70 -1.64 16.44
CA GLY A 210 -11.11 -1.30 16.63
C GLY A 210 -11.36 -0.49 17.90
N TYR A 211 -12.35 -0.87 18.70
CA TYR A 211 -12.74 -0.13 19.91
C TYR A 211 -13.34 -1.02 21.00
N THR A 212 -13.48 -0.46 22.19
CA THR A 212 -14.20 -1.05 23.32
C THR A 212 -15.16 -0.02 23.90
N VAL A 213 -16.39 -0.42 24.21
CA VAL A 213 -17.38 0.41 24.92
C VAL A 213 -17.61 -0.17 26.30
N ASN A 214 -17.47 0.69 27.31
CA ASN A 214 -17.76 0.39 28.70
C ASN A 214 -19.04 1.13 29.14
N VAL A 215 -19.78 0.54 30.08
CA VAL A 215 -20.90 1.19 30.80
C VAL A 215 -20.56 1.24 32.29
N GLU A 216 -20.90 2.37 32.94
CA GLU A 216 -20.75 2.55 34.38
C GLU A 216 -21.92 3.37 34.93
N GLY A 217 -22.45 2.99 36.09
CA GLY A 217 -23.44 3.77 36.82
C GLY A 217 -24.00 3.01 38.01
N GLU A 218 -24.83 3.68 38.80
CA GLU A 218 -25.51 3.08 39.95
C GLU A 218 -26.84 2.44 39.54
N THR A 219 -27.44 1.69 40.46
CA THR A 219 -28.83 1.25 40.28
C THR A 219 -29.82 2.43 40.43
N LEU A 220 -31.09 2.18 40.13
CA LEU A 220 -32.18 3.12 40.33
C LEU A 220 -32.34 3.49 41.82
N THR A 221 -32.33 4.79 42.15
CA THR A 221 -32.43 5.28 43.54
C THR A 221 -33.53 6.33 43.72
N SER A 222 -34.16 6.32 44.89
CA SER A 222 -35.11 7.33 45.37
C SER A 222 -34.75 7.71 46.82
N GLY A 223 -33.95 8.76 47.01
CA GLY A 223 -33.43 9.08 48.34
C GLY A 223 -32.46 8.01 48.83
N SER A 224 -32.79 7.33 49.93
CA SER A 224 -32.02 6.18 50.45
C SER A 224 -32.43 4.84 49.85
N ASP A 225 -33.57 4.80 49.18
CA ASP A 225 -34.20 3.58 48.72
C ASP A 225 -33.69 3.23 47.31
N THR A 226 -33.57 1.95 47.00
CA THR A 226 -32.97 1.47 45.75
C THR A 226 -33.83 0.38 45.14
N ILE A 227 -33.86 0.29 43.81
CA ILE A 227 -34.24 -0.95 43.14
C ILE A 227 -32.98 -1.80 43.00
N THR A 228 -33.01 -3.03 43.48
CA THR A 228 -31.84 -3.92 43.47
C THR A 228 -31.27 -4.11 42.05
N ALA A 229 -29.95 -4.06 41.87
CA ALA A 229 -29.32 -4.29 40.56
C ALA A 229 -29.23 -5.78 40.19
N MET A 230 -29.35 -6.10 38.91
CA MET A 230 -29.11 -7.44 38.37
C MET A 230 -27.60 -7.71 38.25
N THR A 231 -26.94 -8.05 39.36
CA THR A 231 -25.47 -8.32 39.38
C THR A 231 -25.08 -9.71 38.89
N SER A 232 -26.01 -10.45 38.28
CA SER A 232 -25.78 -11.72 37.59
C SER A 232 -26.64 -11.74 36.34
N ALA A 233 -26.02 -12.05 35.19
CA ALA A 233 -26.69 -12.09 33.91
C ALA A 233 -27.83 -13.11 33.92
N ALA A 234 -29.07 -12.63 33.76
CA ALA A 234 -30.27 -13.44 33.80
C ALA A 234 -31.43 -12.75 33.06
N ALA A 235 -32.49 -13.52 32.75
CA ALA A 235 -33.74 -12.95 32.28
C ALA A 235 -34.53 -12.33 33.47
N PRO A 236 -35.21 -11.19 33.26
CA PRO A 236 -36.00 -10.54 34.30
C PRO A 236 -37.21 -11.39 34.70
N THR A 237 -37.58 -11.29 35.97
CA THR A 237 -38.68 -12.01 36.61
C THR A 237 -39.67 -11.02 37.25
N ALA A 238 -40.93 -11.09 36.83
CA ALA A 238 -41.98 -10.27 37.43
C ALA A 238 -42.13 -10.55 38.95
N GLY A 239 -42.37 -9.49 39.72
CA GLY A 239 -42.57 -9.56 41.16
C GLY A 239 -41.27 -9.62 41.98
N GLN A 240 -40.10 -9.57 41.33
CA GLN A 240 -38.82 -9.33 41.98
C GLN A 240 -38.44 -7.86 41.84
N GLU A 241 -37.83 -7.28 42.86
CA GLU A 241 -37.18 -5.99 42.74
C GLU A 241 -35.84 -6.15 42.01
N GLU A 242 -35.74 -5.60 40.80
CA GLU A 242 -34.53 -5.74 39.97
C GLU A 242 -34.44 -4.64 38.89
N PHE A 243 -33.21 -4.21 38.58
CA PHE A 243 -32.88 -3.29 37.49
C PHE A 243 -31.64 -3.77 36.72
N GLY A 244 -31.69 -3.76 35.40
CA GLY A 244 -30.58 -4.16 34.54
C GLY A 244 -30.74 -3.68 33.10
N LEU A 245 -29.70 -3.90 32.30
CA LEU A 245 -29.71 -3.60 30.86
C LEU A 245 -29.26 -4.79 30.01
N SER A 246 -29.73 -4.81 28.76
CA SER A 246 -29.24 -5.67 27.68
C SER A 246 -28.85 -4.81 26.47
N VAL A 247 -27.97 -5.34 25.63
CA VAL A 247 -27.45 -4.66 24.44
C VAL A 247 -27.60 -5.56 23.22
N ASP A 248 -28.12 -4.98 22.14
CA ASP A 248 -28.31 -5.64 20.86
C ASP A 248 -27.50 -4.93 19.77
N VAL A 249 -26.99 -5.72 18.82
CA VAL A 249 -26.40 -5.17 17.58
C VAL A 249 -27.52 -4.81 16.63
N VAL A 250 -27.77 -3.52 16.42
CA VAL A 250 -28.77 -3.03 15.46
C VAL A 250 -28.16 -3.02 14.05
N SER A 251 -26.93 -2.53 13.94
CA SER A 251 -26.11 -2.62 12.73
C SER A 251 -24.63 -2.66 13.08
N GLY A 252 -23.83 -3.40 12.30
CA GLY A 252 -22.39 -3.56 12.53
C GLY A 252 -21.99 -4.99 12.83
N THR A 253 -20.72 -5.18 13.22
CA THR A 253 -20.13 -6.49 13.50
C THR A 253 -19.45 -6.58 14.87
N GLY A 254 -19.52 -5.53 15.71
CA GLY A 254 -18.99 -5.61 17.05
C GLY A 254 -19.71 -6.67 17.90
N THR A 255 -18.99 -7.17 18.89
CA THR A 255 -19.41 -8.27 19.76
C THR A 255 -19.89 -7.71 21.09
N VAL A 256 -21.16 -7.98 21.41
CA VAL A 256 -21.74 -7.67 22.74
C VAL A 256 -21.22 -8.68 23.77
N SER A 257 -20.83 -8.18 24.94
CA SER A 257 -20.43 -9.00 26.08
C SER A 257 -21.56 -9.93 26.53
N THR A 258 -21.23 -11.16 26.90
CA THR A 258 -22.23 -12.20 27.25
C THR A 258 -23.13 -11.82 28.42
N ASN A 259 -22.70 -10.91 29.29
CA ASN A 259 -23.51 -10.41 30.40
C ASN A 259 -24.72 -9.58 29.93
N TYR A 260 -24.62 -8.95 28.77
CA TYR A 260 -25.61 -8.01 28.23
C TYR A 260 -26.29 -8.54 26.95
N ALA A 261 -25.88 -9.70 26.43
CA ALA A 261 -26.34 -10.20 25.14
C ALA A 261 -27.61 -11.07 25.25
N GLY A 262 -28.48 -10.98 24.24
CA GLY A 262 -29.68 -11.81 24.15
C GLY A 262 -30.65 -11.51 25.28
N THR A 263 -31.10 -12.55 25.99
CA THR A 263 -32.08 -12.39 27.10
C THR A 263 -31.43 -12.02 28.44
N ASN A 264 -30.13 -11.74 28.47
CA ASN A 264 -29.42 -11.44 29.70
C ASN A 264 -29.50 -9.94 30.01
N TYR A 265 -30.02 -9.64 31.19
CA TYR A 265 -29.98 -8.32 31.80
C TYR A 265 -28.98 -8.31 32.94
N TYR A 266 -28.17 -7.25 32.98
CA TYR A 266 -27.11 -7.11 33.96
C TYR A 266 -26.81 -5.65 34.27
N LEU A 267 -26.33 -5.39 35.48
CA LEU A 267 -25.70 -4.14 35.90
C LEU A 267 -24.69 -4.43 37.01
N ASN A 268 -23.51 -3.82 36.94
CA ASN A 268 -22.50 -3.83 38.01
C ASN A 268 -22.43 -2.43 38.64
N PRO A 269 -23.20 -2.15 39.71
CA PRO A 269 -23.33 -0.79 40.24
C PRO A 269 -21.97 -0.21 40.66
N GLY A 270 -21.68 0.99 40.15
CA GLY A 270 -20.48 1.75 40.50
C GLY A 270 -19.17 1.16 39.94
N VAL A 271 -19.25 0.22 38.98
CA VAL A 271 -18.07 -0.40 38.36
C VAL A 271 -18.23 -0.41 36.84
N ALA A 272 -17.26 0.18 36.14
CA ALA A 272 -17.21 0.14 34.68
C ALA A 272 -17.06 -1.30 34.17
N ASP A 273 -17.94 -1.69 33.25
CA ASP A 273 -17.96 -3.03 32.65
C ASP A 273 -18.05 -2.95 31.13
N THR A 274 -17.43 -3.90 30.45
CA THR A 274 -17.36 -3.89 28.98
C THR A 274 -18.65 -4.42 28.39
N VAL A 275 -19.33 -3.60 27.58
CA VAL A 275 -20.57 -3.97 26.88
C VAL A 275 -20.34 -4.41 25.45
N VAL A 276 -19.41 -3.77 24.74
CA VAL A 276 -19.11 -4.07 23.33
C VAL A 276 -17.61 -4.05 23.08
N THR A 277 -17.14 -5.00 22.29
CA THR A 277 -15.79 -4.98 21.70
C THR A 277 -15.90 -5.06 20.18
N GLN A 278 -15.08 -4.29 19.47
CA GLN A 278 -14.97 -4.35 18.03
C GLN A 278 -13.50 -4.44 17.64
N THR A 279 -13.20 -5.28 16.64
CA THR A 279 -11.86 -5.45 16.07
C THR A 279 -11.79 -4.85 14.68
N GLY A 280 -10.71 -4.14 14.39
CA GLY A 280 -10.51 -3.52 13.08
C GLY A 280 -11.23 -2.17 12.92
N PRO A 281 -10.85 -1.40 11.88
CA PRO A 281 -11.50 -0.15 11.58
C PRO A 281 -12.91 -0.40 11.03
N VAL A 282 -13.86 0.44 11.43
CA VAL A 282 -15.25 0.35 10.98
C VAL A 282 -15.88 1.71 10.76
N SER A 283 -16.79 1.77 9.79
CA SER A 283 -17.78 2.85 9.69
C SER A 283 -18.75 2.81 10.87
N THR A 284 -19.66 3.77 10.96
CA THR A 284 -20.65 3.84 12.04
C THR A 284 -21.44 2.55 12.19
N GLU A 285 -21.41 2.01 13.41
CA GLU A 285 -22.22 0.90 13.89
C GLU A 285 -23.24 1.43 14.91
N THR A 286 -24.34 0.70 15.10
CA THR A 286 -25.41 1.09 16.02
C THR A 286 -25.75 -0.06 16.94
N TYR A 287 -25.78 0.23 18.23
CA TYR A 287 -26.15 -0.71 19.28
C TYR A 287 -27.37 -0.19 20.00
N GLY A 288 -28.35 -1.06 20.19
CA GLY A 288 -29.57 -0.79 20.95
C GLY A 288 -29.39 -1.24 22.39
N VAL A 289 -29.93 -0.48 23.33
CA VAL A 289 -29.95 -0.83 24.75
C VAL A 289 -31.39 -0.90 25.24
N ASN A 290 -31.74 -2.05 25.81
CA ASN A 290 -32.99 -2.23 26.53
C ASN A 290 -32.70 -2.17 28.03
N TYR A 291 -33.59 -1.51 28.78
CA TYR A 291 -33.52 -1.47 30.24
C TYR A 291 -34.76 -2.14 30.79
N VAL A 292 -34.61 -2.87 31.90
CA VAL A 292 -35.71 -3.48 32.64
C VAL A 292 -35.69 -2.99 34.08
N ALA A 293 -36.86 -2.69 34.63
CA ALA A 293 -37.05 -2.44 36.05
C ALA A 293 -38.32 -3.15 36.53
N ASN A 294 -38.18 -3.97 37.56
CA ASN A 294 -39.27 -4.64 38.24
C ASN A 294 -39.25 -4.29 39.73
N ILE A 295 -40.40 -4.41 40.38
CA ILE A 295 -40.55 -4.17 41.82
C ILE A 295 -41.24 -5.36 42.47
N ASP A 296 -41.04 -5.52 43.76
CA ASP A 296 -41.84 -6.43 44.58
C ASP A 296 -42.95 -5.68 45.34
N GLY A 297 -43.70 -6.40 46.17
CA GLY A 297 -44.79 -5.80 46.96
C GLY A 297 -44.33 -4.95 48.15
N SER A 298 -43.05 -5.01 48.50
CA SER A 298 -42.40 -4.28 49.58
C SER A 298 -41.54 -3.10 49.11
N THR A 299 -41.18 -3.03 47.83
CA THR A 299 -40.45 -1.89 47.26
C THR A 299 -41.11 -0.56 47.65
N GLU A 300 -40.29 0.34 48.18
CA GLU A 300 -40.75 1.60 48.73
C GLU A 300 -41.33 2.53 47.66
N ALA A 301 -42.26 3.41 48.06
CA ALA A 301 -42.83 4.38 47.14
C ALA A 301 -41.86 5.55 46.93
N GLY A 302 -41.52 5.83 45.68
CA GLY A 302 -40.53 6.86 45.36
C GLY A 302 -40.46 7.18 43.87
N THR A 303 -39.66 8.20 43.54
CA THR A 303 -39.28 8.49 42.14
C THR A 303 -37.85 8.02 41.96
N TYR A 304 -37.72 6.85 41.33
CA TYR A 304 -36.44 6.20 41.15
C TYR A 304 -35.77 6.67 39.86
N THR A 305 -34.51 7.08 39.96
CA THR A 305 -33.71 7.53 38.81
C THR A 305 -32.29 7.00 38.90
N THR A 306 -31.64 6.87 37.74
CA THR A 306 -30.21 6.57 37.63
C THR A 306 -29.64 7.25 36.38
N THR A 307 -28.32 7.31 36.28
CA THR A 307 -27.60 7.77 35.09
C THR A 307 -26.50 6.75 34.79
N LEU A 308 -26.49 6.26 33.55
CA LEU A 308 -25.47 5.35 33.05
C LEU A 308 -24.56 6.11 32.08
N THR A 309 -23.25 5.98 32.27
CA THR A 309 -22.23 6.60 31.43
C THR A 309 -21.63 5.54 30.51
N TYR A 310 -21.73 5.76 29.20
CA TYR A 310 -21.04 4.94 28.21
C TYR A 310 -19.74 5.61 27.78
N THR A 311 -18.65 4.84 27.74
CA THR A 311 -17.32 5.33 27.34
C THR A 311 -16.77 4.45 26.24
N MET A 312 -16.50 5.04 25.07
CA MET A 312 -15.82 4.35 23.96
C MET A 312 -14.33 4.66 23.96
N THR A 313 -13.50 3.62 23.82
CA THR A 313 -12.04 3.71 23.70
C THR A 313 -11.60 3.10 22.37
N ALA A 314 -10.89 3.86 21.53
CA ALA A 314 -10.29 3.35 20.31
C ALA A 314 -8.93 2.67 20.58
N ASN A 315 -8.65 1.58 19.88
CA ASN A 315 -7.46 0.74 20.06
C ASN A 315 -6.47 0.92 18.89
N PHE A 316 -5.73 2.04 18.88
CA PHE A 316 -4.78 2.40 17.81
C PHE A 316 -3.50 1.57 17.79
#